data_AF-A0A4Q5ZQY9-F1
#
_entry.id   AF-A0A4Q5ZQY9-F1
#
_cell.length_a   1.000
_cell.length_b   1.000
_cell.length_c   1.000
_cell.angle_alpha   90.00
_cell.angle_beta   90.00
_cell.angle_gamma   90.00
#
_symmetry.space_group_name_H-M   'P 1'
#
loop_
_entity.id
_entity.type
_entity.pdbx_description
1 polymer ?
#
loop_
_entity_poly.entity_id
_entity_poly.type
_entity_poly.pdbx_seq_one_letter_code
_entity_poly.pdbx_strand_id
1 'polypeptide(L)'
;ENLNKVHNRAGLPSITVTDQALLRKAIQREWAIEFYYENRRFFDVRHWKLTDIGNGVLGGPMREFQFTITGDALLPSGYVDFYDNVVYSTYWDPKMFLFPMPQEEVDKGVVLQNPGY
;
A
#
# COMPACT_ATOMS: atom_id res chain seq x y z
N GLU A 1 15.02 -4.06 -18.50
CA GLU A 1 14.73 -5.31 -19.25
C GLU A 1 13.82 -6.26 -18.50
N ASN A 2 14.22 -6.84 -17.35
CA ASN A 2 13.39 -7.83 -16.64
C ASN A 2 12.02 -7.30 -16.19
N LEU A 3 11.92 -6.03 -15.80
CA LEU A 3 10.64 -5.39 -15.46
C LEU A 3 9.64 -5.49 -16.63
N ASN A 4 10.09 -5.25 -17.86
CA ASN A 4 9.23 -5.29 -19.05
C ASN A 4 8.76 -6.71 -19.38
N LYS A 5 9.41 -7.77 -18.89
CA LYS A 5 8.91 -9.14 -19.07
C LYS A 5 7.57 -9.34 -18.33
N VAL A 6 7.44 -8.77 -17.13
CA VAL A 6 6.21 -8.80 -16.33
C VAL A 6 5.20 -7.81 -16.90
N HIS A 7 5.64 -6.57 -17.13
CA HIS A 7 4.78 -5.48 -17.60
C HIS A 7 4.12 -5.78 -18.95
N ASN A 8 4.90 -6.28 -19.91
CA ASN A 8 4.40 -6.59 -21.25
C ASN A 8 3.52 -7.85 -21.25
N ARG A 9 3.73 -8.79 -20.31
CA ARG A 9 2.83 -9.95 -20.13
C ARG A 9 1.44 -9.52 -19.70
N ALA A 10 1.33 -8.40 -18.96
CA ALA A 10 0.04 -7.76 -18.65
C ALA A 10 -0.54 -6.93 -19.82
N GLY A 11 0.12 -6.92 -21.00
CA GLY A 11 -0.32 -6.17 -22.18
C GLY A 11 0.02 -4.67 -22.14
N LEU A 12 0.85 -4.24 -21.19
CA LEU A 12 1.24 -2.84 -21.03
C LEU A 12 2.49 -2.50 -21.88
N PRO A 13 2.65 -1.24 -22.32
CA PRO A 13 3.79 -0.83 -23.14
C PRO A 13 5.09 -0.84 -22.32
N SER A 14 6.19 -1.23 -22.95
CA SER A 14 7.51 -1.28 -22.32
C SER A 14 7.89 0.03 -21.62
N ILE A 15 8.35 -0.07 -20.37
CA ILE A 15 8.88 1.06 -19.62
C ILE A 15 10.29 1.39 -20.16
N THR A 16 10.50 2.65 -20.53
CA THR A 16 11.74 3.16 -21.15
C THR A 16 12.55 4.10 -20.25
N VAL A 17 12.12 4.29 -19.00
CA VAL A 17 12.80 5.15 -18.02
C VAL A 17 14.22 4.62 -17.75
N THR A 18 15.19 5.53 -17.80
CA THR A 18 16.61 5.24 -17.58
C THR A 18 17.13 5.81 -16.26
N ASP A 19 16.49 6.84 -15.71
CA ASP A 19 16.83 7.37 -14.40
C ASP A 19 16.61 6.32 -13.31
N GLN A 20 17.59 6.15 -12.43
CA GLN A 20 17.57 5.09 -11.43
C GLN A 20 16.44 5.30 -10.40
N ALA A 21 16.19 6.53 -9.97
CA ALA A 21 15.17 6.81 -8.95
C ALA A 21 13.77 6.60 -9.51
N LEU A 22 13.52 7.05 -10.75
CA LEU A 22 12.28 6.80 -11.47
C LEU A 22 12.08 5.31 -11.76
N LEU A 23 13.13 4.60 -12.17
CA LEU A 23 13.06 3.16 -12.41
C LEU A 23 12.71 2.40 -11.12
N ARG A 24 13.30 2.79 -9.98
CA ARG A 24 12.97 2.21 -8.68
C ARG A 24 11.48 2.41 -8.35
N LYS A 25 10.95 3.62 -8.54
CA LYS A 25 9.51 3.87 -8.33
C LYS A 25 8.63 3.03 -9.26
N ALA A 26 9.03 2.87 -10.53
CA ALA A 26 8.31 2.03 -11.48
C ALA A 26 8.29 0.56 -11.04
N ILE A 27 9.41 0.02 -10.56
CA ILE A 27 9.49 -1.35 -10.02
C ILE A 27 8.58 -1.50 -8.79
N GLN A 28 8.63 -0.56 -7.85
CA GLN A 28 7.82 -0.60 -6.63
C GLN A 28 6.32 -0.53 -6.93
N ARG A 29 5.92 0.26 -7.94
CA ARG A 29 4.55 0.30 -8.44
C ARG A 29 4.16 -1.03 -9.10
N GLU A 30 5.02 -1.59 -9.94
CA GLU A 30 4.75 -2.87 -10.60
C GLU A 30 4.54 -3.99 -9.59
N TRP A 31 5.38 -4.08 -8.55
CA TRP A 31 5.22 -5.06 -7.47
C TRP A 31 3.90 -4.89 -6.72
N ALA A 32 3.47 -3.64 -6.48
CA ALA A 32 2.20 -3.38 -5.80
C ALA A 32 1.00 -3.90 -6.59
N ILE A 33 1.07 -3.85 -7.92
CA ILE A 33 0.00 -4.28 -8.83
C ILE A 33 0.07 -5.79 -9.06
N GLU A 34 1.26 -6.30 -9.41
CA GLU A 34 1.48 -7.70 -9.75
C GLU A 34 1.15 -8.63 -8.59
N PHE A 35 1.56 -8.27 -7.37
CA PHE A 35 1.38 -9.09 -6.18
C PHE A 35 0.20 -8.61 -5.32
N TYR A 36 -0.80 -8.01 -5.95
CA TYR A 36 -1.99 -7.55 -5.25
C TYR A 36 -2.75 -8.75 -4.64
N TYR A 37 -3.17 -8.62 -3.38
CA TYR A 37 -3.75 -9.70 -2.57
C TYR A 37 -2.85 -10.93 -2.30
N GLU A 38 -1.54 -10.86 -2.54
CA GLU A 38 -0.61 -11.97 -2.26
C GLU A 38 0.18 -11.81 -0.95
N ASN A 39 -0.31 -10.99 -0.01
CA ASN A 39 0.33 -10.74 1.29
C ASN A 39 1.78 -10.19 1.19
N ARG A 40 2.08 -9.44 0.13
CA ARG A 40 3.41 -8.87 -0.13
C ARG A 40 3.53 -7.41 0.27
N ARG A 41 2.50 -6.62 -0.07
CA ARG A 41 2.53 -5.15 0.04
C ARG A 41 2.92 -4.65 1.42
N PHE A 42 2.41 -5.28 2.48
CA PHE A 42 2.71 -4.91 3.86
C PHE A 42 4.22 -4.99 4.20
N PHE A 43 4.92 -6.00 3.70
CA PHE A 43 6.35 -6.17 3.93
C PHE A 43 7.18 -5.29 2.99
N ASP A 44 6.78 -5.17 1.73
CA ASP A 44 7.51 -4.40 0.71
C ASP A 44 7.63 -2.92 1.10
N VAL A 45 6.52 -2.30 1.53
CA VAL A 45 6.52 -0.87 1.90
C VAL A 45 7.32 -0.60 3.18
N ARG A 46 7.33 -1.56 4.12
CA ARG A 46 8.13 -1.50 5.35
C ARG A 46 9.61 -1.64 5.03
N HIS A 47 9.97 -2.59 4.17
CA HIS A 47 11.34 -2.82 3.72
C HIS A 47 11.92 -1.60 3.01
N TRP A 48 11.16 -0.98 2.11
CA TRP A 48 11.60 0.22 1.39
C TRP A 48 11.50 1.51 2.20
N LYS A 49 10.89 1.46 3.39
CA LYS A 49 10.61 2.65 4.22
C LYS A 49 10.00 3.78 3.39
N LEU A 50 8.95 3.47 2.64
CA LEU A 50 8.33 4.45 1.77
C LEU A 50 7.90 5.69 2.57
N THR A 51 8.16 6.88 2.02
CA THR A 51 7.92 8.14 2.71
C THR A 51 6.43 8.42 2.94
N ASP A 52 5.56 7.81 2.14
CA ASP A 52 4.10 7.92 2.18
C ASP A 52 3.44 6.75 2.93
N ILE A 53 4.21 5.89 3.61
CA ILE A 53 3.68 4.70 4.31
C ILE A 53 2.55 5.05 5.30
N GLY A 54 2.63 6.21 5.96
CA GLY A 54 1.63 6.71 6.90
C GLY A 54 0.52 7.56 6.27
N ASN A 55 0.48 7.70 4.95
CA ASN A 55 -0.49 8.53 4.25
C ASN A 55 -1.10 7.81 3.04
N GLY A 56 -2.10 6.95 3.30
CA GLY A 56 -2.87 6.24 2.28
C GLY A 56 -2.23 4.93 1.80
N VAL A 57 -1.21 4.41 2.50
CA VAL A 57 -0.58 3.11 2.18
C VAL A 57 -0.84 2.08 3.28
N LEU A 58 -0.29 2.29 4.48
CA LEU A 58 -0.60 1.49 5.68
C LEU A 58 -1.25 2.32 6.77
N GLY A 59 -0.84 3.59 6.93
CA GLY A 59 -1.48 4.58 7.80
C GLY A 59 -2.25 5.63 7.00
N GLY A 60 -3.02 6.44 7.71
CA GLY A 60 -3.73 7.58 7.15
C GLY A 60 -5.12 7.25 6.60
N PRO A 61 -5.77 8.22 5.92
CA PRO A 61 -7.12 8.04 5.39
C PRO A 61 -7.12 7.08 4.19
N MET A 62 -7.88 6.00 4.30
CA MET A 62 -8.16 5.08 3.20
C MET A 62 -9.41 5.55 2.48
N ARG A 63 -9.26 5.75 1.17
CA ARG A 63 -10.24 6.44 0.35
C ARG A 63 -10.85 5.49 -0.67
N GLU A 64 -12.12 5.71 -0.96
CA GLU A 64 -12.86 5.00 -1.98
C GLU A 64 -13.69 6.00 -2.78
N PHE A 65 -13.88 5.67 -4.05
CA PHE A 65 -14.81 6.36 -4.91
C PHE A 65 -16.23 5.92 -4.59
N GLN A 66 -17.09 6.87 -4.19
CA GLN A 66 -18.48 6.61 -3.86
C GLN A 66 -19.42 7.34 -4.81
N PHE A 67 -20.64 6.84 -4.91
CA PHE A 67 -21.68 7.42 -5.74
C PHE A 67 -22.85 7.91 -4.90
N THR A 68 -23.41 9.05 -5.31
CA THR A 68 -24.72 9.51 -4.83
C THR A 68 -25.79 8.80 -5.64
N ILE A 69 -26.61 7.99 -4.97
CA ILE A 69 -27.67 7.19 -5.58
C ILE A 69 -29.01 7.70 -5.06
N THR A 70 -29.89 8.12 -5.96
CA THR A 70 -31.24 8.62 -5.62
C THR A 70 -32.36 7.76 -6.22
N GLY A 71 -32.03 6.80 -7.08
CA GLY A 71 -32.95 5.85 -7.70
C GLY A 71 -32.52 4.39 -7.49
N ASP A 72 -32.86 3.53 -8.44
CA ASP A 72 -32.46 2.12 -8.43
C ASP A 72 -30.95 1.98 -8.72
N ALA A 73 -30.19 1.43 -7.76
CA ALA A 73 -28.75 1.19 -7.87
C ALA A 73 -28.38 0.13 -8.92
N LEU A 74 -29.35 -0.62 -9.45
CA LEU A 74 -29.10 -1.57 -10.54
C LEU A 74 -29.13 -0.91 -11.93
N LEU A 75 -29.56 0.35 -12.01
CA LEU A 75 -29.67 1.10 -13.27
C LEU A 75 -28.70 2.28 -13.28
N PRO A 76 -28.00 2.55 -14.40
CA PRO A 76 -27.14 3.73 -14.52
C PRO A 76 -27.86 5.05 -14.20
N SER A 77 -29.16 5.13 -14.48
CA SER A 77 -29.99 6.30 -14.20
C SER A 77 -30.21 6.59 -12.70
N GLY A 78 -29.95 5.63 -11.81
CA GLY A 78 -30.04 5.83 -10.36
C GLY A 78 -28.84 6.58 -9.76
N TYR A 79 -27.73 6.63 -10.50
CA TYR A 79 -26.48 7.30 -10.12
C TYR A 79 -26.51 8.74 -10.62
N VAL A 80 -26.47 9.71 -9.71
CA VAL A 80 -26.63 11.13 -10.06
C VAL A 80 -25.38 11.98 -9.83
N ASP A 81 -24.48 11.50 -8.98
CA ASP A 81 -23.19 12.17 -8.72
C ASP A 81 -22.17 11.16 -8.18
N PHE A 82 -20.92 11.58 -8.10
CA PHE A 82 -19.85 10.82 -7.47
C PHE A 82 -18.96 11.71 -6.61
N TYR A 83 -18.35 11.12 -5.60
CA TYR A 83 -17.44 11.83 -4.71
C TYR A 83 -16.36 10.91 -4.16
N ASP A 84 -15.26 11.52 -3.75
CA ASP A 84 -14.17 10.85 -3.07
C ASP A 84 -14.43 10.86 -1.56
N ASN A 85 -14.45 9.67 -0.96
CA ASN A 85 -14.79 9.50 0.45
C ASN A 85 -13.66 8.84 1.24
N VAL A 86 -13.46 9.28 2.49
CA VAL A 86 -12.61 8.54 3.45
C VAL A 86 -13.49 7.48 4.11
N VAL A 87 -13.24 6.22 3.81
CA VAL A 87 -14.03 5.10 4.35
C VAL A 87 -13.59 4.77 5.77
N TYR A 88 -12.28 4.76 6.02
CA TYR A 88 -11.70 4.56 7.34
C TYR A 88 -10.29 5.17 7.39
N SER A 89 -9.81 5.43 8.60
CA SER A 89 -8.45 5.93 8.82
C SER A 89 -7.65 4.89 9.60
N THR A 90 -6.48 4.53 9.09
CA THR A 90 -5.55 3.63 9.76
C THR A 90 -4.42 4.41 10.43
N TYR A 91 -3.74 3.78 11.38
CA TYR A 91 -2.63 4.37 12.10
C TYR A 91 -1.30 3.77 11.68
N TRP A 92 -0.29 4.62 11.56
CA TRP A 92 1.10 4.23 11.32
C TRP A 92 2.03 5.05 12.19
N ASP A 93 2.97 4.37 12.82
CA ASP A 93 4.08 4.97 13.57
C ASP A 93 5.41 4.35 13.11
N PRO A 94 6.51 5.11 13.05
CA PRO A 94 7.83 4.57 12.71
C PRO A 94 8.25 3.31 13.50
N LYS A 95 7.81 3.13 14.75
CA LYS A 95 8.10 1.88 15.50
C LYS A 95 7.57 0.62 14.80
N MET A 96 6.46 0.76 14.05
CA MET A 96 5.80 -0.34 13.33
C MET A 96 6.63 -0.87 12.15
N PHE A 97 7.80 -0.31 11.85
CA PHE A 97 8.77 -0.97 10.97
C PHE A 97 9.21 -2.33 11.51
N LEU A 98 9.20 -2.53 12.83
CA LEU A 98 9.48 -3.81 13.47
C LEU A 98 8.26 -4.29 14.26
N PHE A 99 8.12 -5.60 14.43
CA PHE A 99 7.08 -6.13 15.31
C PHE A 99 7.55 -6.07 16.76
N PRO A 100 6.66 -5.79 17.73
CA PRO A 100 7.02 -5.92 19.14
C PRO A 100 7.37 -7.37 19.45
N MET A 101 8.40 -7.57 20.27
CA MET A 101 8.62 -8.87 20.91
C MET A 101 7.59 -9.05 22.05
N PRO A 102 7.12 -10.28 22.30
CA PRO A 102 6.22 -10.55 23.43
C PRO A 102 6.83 -10.03 24.73
N GLN A 103 6.03 -9.31 25.53
CA GLN A 103 6.53 -8.68 26.76
C GLN A 103 7.10 -9.71 27.74
N GLU A 104 6.48 -10.89 27.82
CA GLU A 104 6.97 -12.00 28.65
C GLU A 104 8.39 -12.47 28.29
N GLU A 105 8.82 -12.32 27.03
CA GLU A 105 10.18 -12.65 26.60
C GLU A 105 11.17 -11.55 26.99
N VAL A 106 10.74 -10.29 26.92
CA VAL A 106 11.54 -9.13 27.37
C VAL A 106 11.71 -9.15 28.89
N ASP A 107 10.66 -9.50 29.64
CA ASP A 107 10.65 -9.55 31.11
C ASP A 107 11.61 -10.61 31.68
N LYS A 108 12.01 -11.60 30.88
CA LYS A 108 13.10 -12.56 31.24
C LYS A 108 14.47 -11.87 31.36
N GLY A 109 14.61 -10.65 30.86
CA GLY A 109 15.83 -9.85 30.97
C GLY A 109 16.97 -10.25 30.02
N VAL A 110 16.70 -11.09 29.03
CA VAL A 110 17.71 -11.63 28.09
C VAL A 110 17.70 -10.94 26.72
N VAL A 111 16.63 -10.23 26.38
CA VAL A 111 16.46 -9.53 25.09
C VAL A 111 16.03 -8.09 25.31
N LEU A 112 16.53 -7.18 24.47
CA LEU A 112 16.13 -5.78 24.44
C LEU A 112 15.01 -5.57 23.43
N GLN A 113 13.92 -4.90 23.85
CA GLN A 113 12.77 -4.62 22.99
C GLN A 113 13.13 -3.81 21.73
N ASN A 114 12.34 -3.98 20.67
CA ASN A 114 12.44 -3.18 19.46
C ASN A 114 12.12 -1.69 19.75
N PRO A 115 12.75 -0.74 19.05
CA PRO A 115 12.58 0.69 19.34
C PRO A 115 11.11 1.15 19.31
N GLY A 116 10.67 1.85 20.35
CA GLY A 116 9.35 2.48 20.47
C GLY A 116 8.24 1.61 21.06
N TYR A 117 8.53 0.34 21.38
CA TYR A 117 7.63 -0.57 22.07
C TYR A 117 7.98 -0.75 23.54
#